data_AF-A0A258XGG0-F1
#
_entry.id   AF-A0A258XGG0-F1
#
_cell.length_a   1.000
_cell.length_b   1.000
_cell.length_c   1.000
_cell.angle_alpha   90.00
_cell.angle_beta   90.00
_cell.angle_gamma   90.00
#
_symmetry.space_group_name_H-M   'P 1'
#
loop_
_entity.id
_entity.type
_entity.pdbx_description
1 polymer ?
#
loop_
_entity_poly.entity_id
_entity_poly.type
_entity_poly.pdbx_seq_one_letter_code
_entity_poly.pdbx_strand_id
1 'polypeptide(L)'
;QRLATVFATVVRATLKGSGLVALAQGALGAITFAIVGLPAALLWGMLMAIAALLPAIGPAIIWGPVSVYLFATGSIWEGAVVVASGVFVIGLSDNILRPMLVGRDAGIPDWLVLVTTLGGIELIGLSGIVVGPLAGALFIAAWQILTEQRQAANVLPGKPPAA
;
A
#
# COMPACT_ATOMS: atom_id res chain seq x y z
N GLN A 1 9.13 0.25 -30.77
CA GLN A 1 10.31 0.69 -29.98
C GLN A 1 9.92 1.59 -28.80
N ARG A 2 9.15 2.68 -29.01
CA ARG A 2 8.68 3.59 -27.92
C ARG A 2 7.91 2.91 -26.77
N LEU A 3 7.07 1.93 -27.09
CA LEU A 3 6.33 1.12 -26.10
C LEU A 3 7.26 0.29 -25.20
N ALA A 4 8.32 -0.31 -25.76
CA ALA A 4 9.28 -1.08 -24.98
C ALA A 4 10.09 -0.18 -24.03
N THR A 5 10.41 1.05 -24.45
CA THR A 5 11.12 2.03 -23.62
C THR A 5 10.26 2.56 -22.48
N VAL A 6 8.99 2.89 -22.74
CA VAL A 6 8.04 3.32 -21.70
C VAL A 6 7.75 2.16 -20.73
N PHE A 7 7.55 0.95 -21.23
CA PHE A 7 7.36 -0.25 -20.41
C PHE A 7 8.59 -0.52 -19.53
N ALA A 8 9.80 -0.50 -20.09
CA ALA A 8 11.04 -0.66 -19.33
C ALA A 8 11.25 0.45 -18.29
N THR A 9 10.83 1.68 -18.59
CA THR A 9 10.92 2.82 -17.65
C THR A 9 9.94 2.66 -16.50
N VAL A 10 8.68 2.28 -16.78
CA VAL A 10 7.65 2.02 -15.76
C VAL A 10 8.04 0.81 -14.91
N VAL A 11 8.50 -0.29 -15.51
CA VAL A 11 8.98 -1.46 -14.77
C VAL A 11 10.17 -1.10 -13.88
N ARG A 12 11.14 -0.33 -14.38
CA ARG A 12 12.33 0.05 -13.61
C ARG A 12 12.02 1.07 -12.50
N ALA A 13 11.05 1.97 -12.72
CA ALA A 13 10.54 2.89 -11.69
C ALA A 13 9.76 2.14 -10.61
N THR A 14 8.89 1.19 -11.00
CA THR A 14 8.15 0.33 -10.08
C THR A 14 9.09 -0.59 -9.29
N LEU A 15 10.10 -1.18 -9.92
CA LEU A 15 11.10 -2.00 -9.22
C LEU A 15 11.95 -1.19 -8.23
N LYS A 16 12.23 0.08 -8.51
CA LYS A 16 12.94 0.97 -7.56
C LYS A 16 12.08 1.31 -6.35
N GLY A 17 10.80 1.63 -6.54
CA GLY A 17 9.86 1.94 -5.45
C GLY A 17 9.48 0.71 -4.64
N SER A 18 9.07 -0.37 -5.30
CA SER A 18 8.71 -1.65 -4.69
C SER A 18 9.92 -2.34 -4.07
N GLY A 19 11.13 -2.14 -4.60
CA GLY A 19 12.35 -2.73 -4.06
C GLY A 19 12.67 -2.24 -2.64
N LEU A 20 12.47 -0.95 -2.36
CA LEU A 20 12.70 -0.41 -1.02
C LEU A 20 11.67 -0.95 -0.01
N VAL A 21 10.40 -1.04 -0.42
CA VAL A 21 9.32 -1.64 0.38
C VAL A 21 9.63 -3.12 0.65
N ALA A 22 10.05 -3.85 -0.38
CA ALA A 22 10.41 -5.25 -0.29
C ALA A 22 11.58 -5.51 0.66
N LEU A 23 12.62 -4.67 0.61
CA LEU A 23 13.75 -4.76 1.55
C LEU A 23 13.30 -4.49 3.00
N ALA A 24 12.48 -3.46 3.21
CA ALA A 24 11.94 -3.16 4.53
C ALA A 24 11.07 -4.31 5.07
N GLN A 25 10.15 -4.85 4.26
CA GLN A 25 9.31 -5.97 4.65
C GLN A 25 10.12 -7.25 4.91
N GLY A 26 11.12 -7.53 4.08
CA GLY A 26 12.02 -8.67 4.30
C GLY A 26 12.83 -8.55 5.59
N ALA A 27 13.33 -7.35 5.91
CA ALA A 27 14.02 -7.10 7.17
C ALA A 27 13.09 -7.25 8.39
N LEU A 28 11.88 -6.68 8.33
CA LEU A 28 10.86 -6.83 9.37
C LEU A 28 10.45 -8.28 9.56
N GLY A 29 10.30 -9.05 8.48
CA GLY A 29 10.07 -10.48 8.50
C GLY A 29 11.22 -11.25 9.14
N ALA A 30 12.47 -10.97 8.75
CA ALA A 30 13.65 -11.61 9.34
C ALA A 30 13.74 -11.36 10.86
N ILE A 31 13.50 -10.11 11.30
CA ILE A 31 13.52 -9.75 12.72
C ILE A 31 12.42 -10.51 13.47
N THR A 32 11.21 -10.53 12.92
CA THR A 32 10.07 -11.25 13.51
C THR A 32 10.40 -12.73 13.69
N PHE A 33 10.87 -13.39 12.62
CA PHE A 33 11.19 -14.81 12.67
C PHE A 33 12.38 -15.10 13.60
N ALA A 34 13.34 -14.17 13.71
CA ALA A 34 14.45 -14.30 14.66
C ALA A 34 13.98 -14.21 16.12
N ILE A 35 13.07 -13.27 16.44
CA ILE A 35 12.48 -13.13 17.79
C ILE A 35 11.76 -14.40 18.21
N VAL A 36 11.07 -15.03 17.25
CA VAL A 36 10.29 -16.24 17.45
C VAL A 36 11.16 -17.51 17.46
N GLY A 37 12.47 -17.38 17.24
CA GLY A 37 13.40 -18.51 17.25
C GLY A 37 13.29 -19.42 16.02
N LEU A 38 12.71 -18.93 14.92
CA LEU A 38 12.56 -19.70 13.71
C LEU A 38 13.94 -19.98 13.10
N PRO A 39 14.29 -21.26 12.79
CA PRO A 39 15.54 -21.56 12.11
C PRO A 39 15.59 -20.87 10.75
N ALA A 40 16.78 -20.40 10.37
CA ALA A 40 17.01 -19.69 9.12
C ALA A 40 16.11 -18.44 8.93
N ALA A 41 15.84 -17.67 10.00
CA ALA A 41 15.07 -16.43 9.96
C ALA A 41 15.49 -15.45 8.83
N LEU A 42 16.79 -15.34 8.55
CA LEU A 42 17.32 -14.51 7.46
C LEU A 42 16.89 -15.02 6.08
N LEU A 43 16.86 -16.35 5.87
CA LEU A 43 16.38 -16.96 4.63
C LEU A 43 14.90 -16.66 4.42
N TRP A 44 14.10 -16.82 5.48
CA TRP A 44 12.66 -16.52 5.44
C TRP A 44 12.39 -15.03 5.18
N GLY A 45 13.16 -14.12 5.78
CA GLY A 45 13.08 -12.69 5.48
C GLY A 45 13.49 -12.36 4.04
N MET A 46 14.49 -13.04 3.48
CA MET A 46 14.87 -12.88 2.08
C MET A 46 13.76 -13.39 1.13
N LEU A 47 13.17 -14.54 1.43
CA LEU A 47 12.01 -15.06 0.69
C LEU A 47 10.83 -14.08 0.78
N MET A 48 10.61 -13.48 1.95
CA MET A 48 9.61 -12.45 2.15
C MET A 48 9.90 -11.18 1.33
N ALA A 49 11.16 -10.74 1.24
CA ALA A 49 11.55 -9.62 0.39
C ALA A 49 11.25 -9.90 -1.09
N ILE A 50 11.58 -11.11 -1.57
CA ILE A 50 11.29 -11.51 -2.95
C ILE A 50 9.76 -11.56 -3.17
N ALA A 51 9.03 -12.15 -2.22
CA ALA A 51 7.58 -12.26 -2.31
C ALA A 51 6.90 -10.89 -2.25
N ALA A 52 7.41 -9.94 -1.46
CA ALA A 52 6.92 -8.57 -1.32
C ALA A 52 6.89 -7.74 -2.63
N LEU A 53 7.54 -8.23 -3.68
CA LEU A 53 7.33 -7.70 -5.04
C LEU A 53 5.88 -7.83 -5.50
N LEU A 54 5.14 -8.82 -4.96
CA LEU A 54 3.69 -8.98 -5.05
C LEU A 54 3.03 -8.34 -3.81
N PRO A 55 2.50 -7.12 -3.92
CA PRO A 55 2.00 -6.36 -2.79
C PRO A 55 0.79 -7.04 -2.16
N ALA A 56 0.65 -6.90 -0.84
CA ALA A 56 -0.34 -7.49 0.06
C ALA A 56 -0.33 -9.02 0.13
N ILE A 57 -0.12 -9.69 -1.00
CA ILE A 57 -0.23 -11.13 -1.16
C ILE A 57 1.10 -11.80 -0.82
N GLY A 58 2.21 -11.26 -1.32
CA GLY A 58 3.53 -11.84 -1.21
C GLY A 58 3.97 -12.11 0.23
N PRO A 59 3.98 -11.11 1.12
CA PRO A 59 4.37 -11.32 2.51
C PRO A 59 3.42 -12.28 3.24
N ALA A 60 2.11 -12.23 2.94
CA ALA A 60 1.10 -13.09 3.54
C ALA A 60 1.29 -14.58 3.20
N ILE A 61 1.72 -14.88 1.97
CA ILE A 61 2.09 -16.24 1.56
C ILE A 61 3.27 -16.79 2.37
N ILE A 62 4.12 -15.93 2.93
CA ILE A 62 5.28 -16.36 3.73
C ILE A 62 4.90 -16.51 5.20
N TRP A 63 4.41 -15.44 5.85
CA TRP A 63 4.14 -15.50 7.30
C TRP A 63 2.93 -16.37 7.65
N GLY A 64 1.93 -16.47 6.75
CA GLY A 64 0.72 -17.25 6.98
C GLY A 64 1.01 -18.73 7.24
N PRO A 65 1.63 -19.47 6.29
CA PRO A 65 2.01 -20.87 6.50
C PRO A 65 2.96 -21.07 7.68
N VAL A 66 3.89 -20.14 7.92
CA VAL A 66 4.80 -20.20 9.08
C VAL A 66 4.01 -20.11 10.39
N SER A 67 3.03 -19.21 10.49
CA SER A 67 2.18 -19.10 11.68
C SER A 67 1.34 -20.36 11.91
N VAL A 68 0.77 -20.94 10.84
CA VAL A 68 0.01 -22.20 10.90
C VAL A 68 0.90 -23.34 11.38
N TYR A 69 2.13 -23.43 10.87
CA TYR A 69 3.11 -24.42 11.30
C TYR A 69 3.47 -24.30 12.79
N LEU A 70 3.67 -23.08 13.28
CA LEU A 70 3.97 -22.82 14.70
C LEU A 70 2.79 -23.21 15.60
N PHE A 71 1.55 -22.90 15.20
CA PHE A 71 0.38 -23.35 15.95
C PHE A 71 0.22 -24.87 15.92
N ALA A 72 0.46 -25.51 14.78
CA ALA A 72 0.37 -26.96 14.63
C ALA A 72 1.44 -27.71 15.44
N THR A 73 2.57 -27.08 15.73
CA THR A 73 3.66 -27.65 16.54
C THR A 73 3.54 -27.36 18.04
N GLY A 74 2.49 -26.65 18.46
CA GLY A 74 2.23 -26.32 19.88
C GLY A 74 2.87 -25.02 20.35
N SER A 75 3.61 -24.31 19.48
CA SER A 75 4.26 -23.03 19.75
C SER A 75 3.26 -21.87 19.59
N ILE A 76 2.29 -21.80 20.50
CA ILE A 76 1.14 -20.88 20.40
C ILE A 76 1.60 -19.41 20.52
N TRP A 77 2.54 -19.13 21.43
CA TRP A 77 3.02 -17.76 21.64
C TRP A 77 3.77 -17.23 20.42
N GLU A 78 4.65 -18.07 19.88
CA GLU A 78 5.42 -17.86 18.66
C GLU A 78 4.50 -17.59 17.46
N GLY A 79 3.50 -18.43 17.26
CA GLY A 79 2.51 -18.27 16.21
C GLY A 79 1.75 -16.95 16.34
N ALA A 80 1.33 -16.57 17.56
CA ALA A 80 0.62 -15.32 17.81
C ALA A 80 1.48 -14.08 17.49
N VAL A 81 2.77 -14.11 17.83
CA VAL A 81 3.71 -13.03 17.48
C VAL A 81 3.90 -12.91 15.96
N VAL A 82 4.00 -14.03 15.24
CA VAL A 82 4.08 -14.03 13.77
C VAL A 82 2.80 -13.49 13.12
N VAL A 83 1.62 -13.85 13.63
CA VAL A 83 0.35 -13.30 13.13
C VAL A 83 0.26 -11.80 13.40
N ALA A 84 0.58 -11.37 14.62
CA ALA A 84 0.50 -9.97 15.00
C ALA A 84 1.45 -9.11 14.16
N SER A 85 2.71 -9.52 14.00
CA SER A 85 3.67 -8.84 13.14
C SER A 85 3.27 -8.88 11.65
N GLY A 86 2.76 -10.01 11.16
CA GLY A 86 2.26 -10.17 9.79
C GLY A 86 1.15 -9.19 9.45
N VAL A 87 0.18 -9.04 10.35
CA VAL A 87 -0.98 -8.15 10.17
C VAL A 87 -0.62 -6.69 10.44
N PHE A 88 -0.01 -6.40 11.59
CA PHE A 88 0.18 -5.01 12.06
C PHE A 88 1.49 -4.37 11.60
N VAL A 89 2.56 -5.12 11.39
CA VAL A 89 3.86 -4.53 11.03
C VAL A 89 4.08 -4.62 9.53
N ILE A 90 3.94 -5.83 8.98
CA ILE A 90 4.23 -6.12 7.58
C ILE A 90 3.05 -5.71 6.69
N GLY A 91 1.82 -6.03 7.08
CA GLY A 91 0.59 -5.66 6.36
C GLY A 91 0.36 -4.15 6.33
N LEU A 92 0.53 -3.45 7.45
CA LEU A 92 0.41 -1.99 7.48
C LEU A 92 1.51 -1.30 6.67
N SER A 93 2.74 -1.83 6.65
CA SER A 93 3.83 -1.26 5.86
C SER A 93 3.51 -1.21 4.36
N ASP A 94 2.90 -2.27 3.81
CA ASP A 94 2.49 -2.29 2.40
C ASP A 94 1.32 -1.32 2.12
N ASN A 95 0.41 -1.21 3.09
CA ASN A 95 -0.72 -0.31 2.99
C ASN A 95 -0.28 1.15 3.09
N ILE A 96 0.68 1.53 3.95
CA ILE A 96 1.11 2.91 4.20
C ILE A 96 2.11 3.42 3.16
N LEU A 97 3.07 2.60 2.72
CA LEU A 97 4.16 3.08 1.87
C LEU A 97 3.66 3.48 0.47
N ARG A 98 2.66 2.79 -0.09
CA ARG A 98 2.06 3.11 -1.40
C ARG A 98 1.42 4.51 -1.45
N PRO A 99 0.51 4.89 -0.54
CA PRO A 99 -0.05 6.23 -0.49
C PRO A 99 0.98 7.29 -0.17
N MET A 100 1.91 7.04 0.75
CA MET A 100 2.95 8.02 1.09
C MET A 100 3.87 8.36 -0.09
N LEU A 101 4.13 7.40 -0.98
CA LEU A 101 4.90 7.67 -2.20
C LEU A 101 4.10 8.40 -3.29
N VAL A 102 2.77 8.34 -3.26
CA VAL A 102 1.90 8.90 -4.31
C VAL A 102 1.27 10.24 -3.88
N GLY A 103 1.04 10.45 -2.60
CA GLY A 103 0.35 11.62 -2.07
C GLY A 103 1.26 12.49 -1.24
N ARG A 104 1.98 13.41 -1.87
CA ARG A 104 2.59 14.52 -1.12
C ARG A 104 2.41 15.93 -1.68
N ASP A 105 1.63 16.12 -2.75
CA ASP A 105 1.32 17.46 -3.29
C ASP A 105 -0.17 17.66 -3.63
N ALA A 106 -1.11 17.06 -2.90
CA ALA A 106 -2.54 17.12 -3.23
C ALA A 106 -3.34 18.25 -2.55
N GLY A 107 -2.73 19.05 -1.66
CA GLY A 107 -3.41 20.20 -1.02
C GLY A 107 -4.66 19.84 -0.19
N ILE A 108 -4.70 18.63 0.38
CA ILE A 108 -5.89 18.11 1.06
C ILE A 108 -5.99 18.72 2.48
N PRO A 109 -7.14 19.30 2.87
CA PRO A 109 -7.35 19.82 4.23
C PRO A 109 -7.30 18.73 5.31
N ASP A 110 -6.67 19.03 6.45
CA ASP A 110 -6.46 18.07 7.55
C ASP A 110 -7.74 17.44 8.10
N TRP A 111 -8.84 18.19 8.14
CA TRP A 111 -10.14 17.68 8.62
C TRP A 111 -10.70 16.57 7.71
N LEU A 112 -10.40 16.63 6.40
CA LEU A 112 -10.86 15.62 5.46
C LEU A 112 -10.08 14.32 5.65
N VAL A 113 -8.78 14.42 5.94
CA VAL A 113 -7.94 13.27 6.30
C VAL A 113 -8.49 12.62 7.56
N LEU A 114 -8.82 13.39 8.60
CA LEU A 114 -9.42 12.86 9.83
C LEU A 114 -10.74 12.12 9.58
N VAL A 115 -11.68 12.76 8.87
CA VAL A 115 -12.99 12.16 8.58
C VAL A 115 -12.85 10.88 7.76
N THR A 116 -12.01 10.91 6.73
CA THR A 116 -11.83 9.75 5.86
C THR A 116 -11.08 8.61 6.54
N THR A 117 -10.14 8.91 7.43
CA THR A 117 -9.46 7.92 8.29
C THR A 117 -10.46 7.24 9.22
N LEU A 118 -11.25 8.03 9.98
CA LEU A 118 -12.22 7.49 10.93
C LEU A 118 -13.32 6.70 10.22
N GLY A 119 -13.87 7.23 9.12
CA GLY A 119 -14.84 6.51 8.29
C GLY A 119 -14.27 5.25 7.65
N GLY A 120 -13.01 5.28 7.21
CA GLY A 120 -12.31 4.10 6.73
C GLY A 120 -12.18 3.04 7.82
N ILE A 121 -11.82 3.44 9.04
CA ILE A 121 -11.70 2.51 10.18
C ILE A 121 -13.04 1.83 10.47
N GLU A 122 -14.12 2.59 10.48
CA GLU A 122 -15.48 2.06 10.70
C GLU A 122 -15.87 1.03 9.63
N LEU A 123 -15.52 1.28 8.36
CA LEU A 123 -15.96 0.46 7.23
C LEU A 123 -15.15 -0.83 7.01
N ILE A 124 -13.83 -0.76 7.18
CA ILE A 124 -12.90 -1.86 6.82
C ILE A 124 -11.87 -2.14 7.92
N GLY A 125 -12.11 -1.65 9.13
CA GLY A 125 -11.23 -1.86 10.28
C GLY A 125 -9.91 -1.11 10.15
N LEU A 126 -8.86 -1.62 10.78
CA LEU A 126 -7.56 -0.92 10.88
C LEU A 126 -6.95 -0.51 9.52
N SER A 127 -7.24 -1.28 8.46
CA SER A 127 -6.86 -0.98 7.07
C SER A 127 -7.40 0.37 6.58
N GLY A 128 -8.50 0.82 7.18
CA GLY A 128 -9.14 2.10 6.93
C GLY A 128 -8.32 3.33 7.27
N ILE A 129 -7.33 3.21 8.18
CA ILE A 129 -6.39 4.30 8.50
C ILE A 129 -5.67 4.80 7.25
N VAL A 130 -5.46 3.90 6.29
CA VAL A 130 -4.72 4.16 5.08
C VAL A 130 -5.64 4.38 3.88
N VAL A 131 -6.59 3.47 3.70
CA VAL A 131 -7.53 3.50 2.57
C VAL A 131 -8.44 4.73 2.64
N GLY A 132 -8.77 5.19 3.85
CA GLY A 132 -9.57 6.38 4.08
C GLY A 132 -8.97 7.64 3.43
N PRO A 133 -7.80 8.11 3.87
CA PRO A 133 -7.13 9.27 3.28
C PRO A 133 -6.90 9.13 1.76
N LEU A 134 -6.61 7.92 1.27
CA LEU A 134 -6.47 7.64 -0.16
C LEU A 134 -7.77 7.89 -0.94
N ALA A 135 -8.88 7.37 -0.44
CA ALA A 135 -10.20 7.58 -1.04
C ALA A 135 -10.57 9.07 -1.01
N GLY A 136 -10.26 9.77 0.09
CA GLY A 136 -10.41 11.22 0.21
C GLY A 136 -9.60 11.99 -0.82
N ALA A 137 -8.33 11.62 -1.02
CA ALA A 137 -7.45 12.21 -2.02
C ALA A 137 -7.99 12.02 -3.45
N LEU A 138 -8.41 10.80 -3.78
CA LEU A 138 -9.01 10.47 -5.08
C LEU A 138 -10.29 11.27 -5.32
N PHE A 139 -11.14 11.39 -4.30
CA PHE A 139 -12.37 12.17 -4.40
C PHE A 139 -12.10 13.65 -4.70
N ILE A 140 -11.17 14.27 -3.97
CA ILE A 140 -10.80 15.68 -4.20
C ILE A 140 -10.17 15.88 -5.58
N ALA A 141 -9.27 14.99 -6.00
CA ALA A 141 -8.66 15.06 -7.31
C ALA A 141 -9.72 14.97 -8.43
N ALA A 142 -10.65 14.01 -8.33
CA ALA A 142 -11.75 13.88 -9.28
C ALA A 142 -12.67 15.10 -9.28
N TRP A 143 -12.96 15.66 -8.09
CA TRP A 143 -13.78 16.85 -7.95
C TRP A 143 -13.14 18.07 -8.60
N GLN A 144 -11.84 18.29 -8.36
CA GLN A 144 -11.06 19.37 -8.96
C GLN A 144 -11.08 19.31 -10.49
N ILE A 145 -10.79 18.14 -11.07
CA ILE A 145 -10.83 17.92 -12.52
C ILE A 145 -12.22 18.24 -13.09
N LEU A 146 -13.29 17.81 -12.43
CA LEU A 146 -14.65 18.09 -12.87
C LEU A 146 -14.99 19.57 -12.79
N THR A 147 -14.57 20.27 -11.74
CA THR A 147 -14.77 21.72 -11.61
C THR A 147 -13.99 22.51 -12.66
N GLU A 148 -12.77 22.11 -12.99
CA GLU A 148 -11.98 22.72 -14.07
C GLU A 148 -12.65 22.53 -15.43
N GLN A 149 -13.14 21.32 -15.73
CA GLN A 149 -13.88 21.05 -16.97
C GLN A 149 -15.17 21.88 -17.08
N ARG A 150 -15.93 22.01 -15.99
CA ARG A 150 -17.13 22.86 -15.96
C ARG A 150 -16.81 24.33 -16.16
N GLN A 151 -15.73 24.83 -15.55
CA GLN A 151 -15.30 26.20 -15.75
C GLN A 151 -14.85 26.44 -17.20
N ALA A 152 -14.08 25.53 -17.79
CA ALA A 152 -13.69 25.61 -19.19
C ALA A 152 -14.90 25.58 -20.15
N ALA A 153 -15.91 24.77 -19.87
CA ALA A 153 -17.16 24.72 -20.65
C ALA A 153 -17.99 26.01 -20.53
N ASN A 154 -17.96 26.69 -19.38
CA ASN A 154 -18.68 27.95 -19.16
C ASN A 154 -17.97 29.17 -19.78
N VAL A 155 -16.70 29.04 -20.18
CA VAL A 155 -15.87 30.12 -20.73
C VAL A 155 -15.96 30.22 -22.26
N LEU A 156 -16.72 29.36 -22.94
CA LEU A 156 -17.05 29.50 -24.37
C LEU A 156 -18.48 30.06 -24.53
N PRO A 157 -18.69 31.40 -24.58
CA PRO A 157 -19.97 31.97 -24.94
C PRO A 157 -20.24 31.74 -26.42
N GLY A 158 -21.52 31.55 -26.74
CA GLY A 158 -22.02 31.11 -28.05
C GLY A 158 -21.33 31.74 -29.26
N LYS A 159 -20.90 30.88 -30.19
CA LYS A 159 -20.68 31.26 -31.58
C LYS A 159 -22.06 31.38 -32.25
N PRO A 160 -22.49 32.55 -32.76
CA PRO A 160 -23.72 32.61 -33.54
C PRO A 160 -23.55 31.78 -34.84
N PRO A 161 -24.64 31.22 -35.39
CA PRO A 161 -24.59 30.56 -36.69
C PRO A 161 -24.16 31.60 -37.73
N ALA A 162 -23.10 31.26 -38.48
CA ALA A 162 -22.64 32.08 -39.59
C ALA A 162 -23.78 32.17 -40.62
N ALA A 163 -24.37 33.36 -40.72
CA ALA A 163 -25.33 33.73 -41.77
C ALA A 163 -24.60 33.97 -43.09
#